data_AF-D9XZD2-F1
#
_entry.id   AF-D9XZD2-F1
#
_cell.length_a   1.000
_cell.length_b   1.000
_cell.length_c   1.000
_cell.angle_alpha   90.00
_cell.angle_beta   90.00
_cell.angle_gamma   90.00
#
_symmetry.space_group_name_H-M   'P 1'
#
loop_
_entity.id
_entity.type
_entity.pdbx_description
1 polymer ?
#
loop_
_entity_poly.entity_id
_entity_poly.type
_entity_poly.pdbx_seq_one_letter_code
_entity_poly.pdbx_strand_id
1 'polypeptide(L)'
;MPYAFGNGDRCQGQAAALRLRQAIARTEDVTREQTPVGRHPEEADDVLGTFATDGALGFDPFPFLRALHAAGSRAVVIGQVAGIMQGSAELTGDLDLLWDGTSDEADALRDALARCGCTELPDLTREQVGYRVTGAGGDLSTPALPWGDMDVTTCLTRAETTRDPEGFAIRYAALDDLIRMRRALGRPKDHRRADELVRLRT
;
A
#
# COMPACT_ATOMS: atom_id res chain seq x y z
N MET A 1 4.43 42.59 6.26
CA MET A 1 3.98 41.71 5.16
C MET A 1 4.48 40.29 5.46
N PRO A 2 3.68 39.37 6.01
CA PRO A 2 4.11 37.98 6.15
C PRO A 2 3.70 37.18 4.90
N TYR A 3 4.64 36.35 4.44
CA TYR A 3 4.53 35.45 3.30
C TYR A 3 3.48 34.35 3.56
N ALA A 4 2.55 34.17 2.61
CA ALA A 4 1.64 33.04 2.57
C ALA A 4 2.34 31.83 1.91
N PHE A 5 2.75 30.86 2.72
CA PHE A 5 3.12 29.52 2.25
C PHE A 5 2.08 28.50 2.76
N GLY A 6 1.58 27.66 1.85
CA GLY A 6 1.13 26.30 2.17
C GLY A 6 -0.35 26.08 2.51
N ASN A 7 -1.28 26.44 1.63
CA ASN A 7 -2.65 25.87 1.67
C ASN A 7 -2.92 24.81 0.60
N GLY A 8 -2.18 24.79 -0.53
CA GLY A 8 -2.39 23.79 -1.59
C GLY A 8 -1.95 22.37 -1.21
N ASP A 9 -0.81 22.25 -0.51
CA ASP A 9 -0.17 20.97 -0.19
C ASP A 9 -0.91 20.19 0.92
N ARG A 10 -1.49 20.92 1.88
CA ARG A 10 -2.32 20.32 2.96
C ARG A 10 -3.63 19.73 2.46
N CYS A 11 -4.27 20.36 1.47
CA CYS A 11 -5.51 19.87 0.88
C CYS A 11 -5.30 18.63 -0.01
N GLN A 12 -4.19 18.57 -0.76
CA GLN A 12 -3.86 17.38 -1.56
C GLN A 12 -3.42 16.21 -0.68
N GLY A 13 -2.64 16.48 0.37
CA GLY A 13 -2.25 15.47 1.36
C GLY A 13 -3.45 14.79 2.01
N GLN A 14 -4.40 15.54 2.58
CA GLN A 14 -5.60 14.94 3.22
C GLN A 14 -6.48 14.13 2.25
N ALA A 15 -6.45 14.46 0.95
CA ALA A 15 -7.27 13.77 -0.05
C ALA A 15 -6.87 12.29 -0.22
N ALA A 16 -5.57 11.96 -0.12
CA ALA A 16 -5.10 10.59 -0.33
C ALA A 16 -5.63 9.59 0.73
N ALA A 17 -5.54 9.94 2.02
CA ALA A 17 -6.11 9.13 3.10
C ALA A 17 -7.64 9.02 2.98
N LEU A 18 -8.32 10.12 2.59
CA LEU A 18 -9.77 10.10 2.37
C LEU A 18 -10.19 9.16 1.23
N ARG A 19 -9.45 9.16 0.11
CA ARG A 19 -9.68 8.22 -1.01
C ARG A 19 -9.57 6.78 -0.55
N LEU A 20 -8.56 6.47 0.27
CA LEU A 20 -8.40 5.13 0.82
C LEU A 20 -9.58 4.72 1.71
N ARG A 21 -10.04 5.60 2.62
CA ARG A 21 -11.23 5.34 3.45
C ARG A 21 -12.48 5.11 2.60
N GLN A 22 -12.68 5.89 1.54
CA GLN A 22 -13.79 5.72 0.60
C GLN A 22 -13.69 4.40 -0.18
N ALA A 23 -12.49 3.95 -0.54
CA ALA A 23 -12.29 2.66 -1.20
C ALA A 23 -12.56 1.47 -0.26
N ILE A 24 -12.18 1.57 1.01
CA ILE A 24 -12.48 0.56 2.03
C ILE A 24 -13.98 0.44 2.25
N ALA A 25 -14.69 1.57 2.41
CA ALA A 25 -16.14 1.55 2.55
C ALA A 25 -16.83 0.88 1.35
N ARG A 26 -16.37 1.17 0.12
CA ARG A 26 -16.85 0.49 -1.10
C ARG A 26 -16.52 -1.00 -1.12
N THR A 27 -15.34 -1.38 -0.64
CA THR A 27 -14.92 -2.78 -0.54
C THR A 27 -15.87 -3.51 0.42
N GLU A 28 -16.07 -2.97 1.62
CA GLU A 28 -16.98 -3.50 2.62
C GLU A 28 -18.42 -3.63 2.08
N ASP A 29 -18.94 -2.60 1.40
CA ASP A 29 -20.28 -2.65 0.79
C ASP A 29 -20.45 -3.81 -0.19
N VAL A 30 -19.43 -4.07 -1.02
CA VAL A 30 -19.47 -5.15 -2.02
C VAL A 30 -19.25 -6.53 -1.39
N THR A 31 -18.44 -6.60 -0.32
CA THR A 31 -18.07 -7.87 0.31
C THR A 31 -18.95 -8.26 1.49
N ARG A 32 -19.85 -7.39 1.97
CA ARG A 32 -20.62 -7.56 3.22
C ARG A 32 -21.30 -8.91 3.36
N GLU A 33 -21.89 -9.42 2.29
CA GLU A 33 -22.66 -10.67 2.28
C GLU A 33 -21.84 -11.87 1.78
N GLN A 34 -20.57 -11.66 1.45
CA GLN A 34 -19.70 -12.71 0.97
C GLN A 34 -19.14 -13.52 2.14
N THR A 35 -19.03 -14.83 1.95
CA THR A 35 -18.36 -15.73 2.88
C THR A 35 -16.99 -16.12 2.33
N PRO A 36 -15.96 -16.28 3.18
CA PRO A 36 -14.66 -16.77 2.73
C PRO A 36 -14.80 -18.09 1.95
N VAL A 37 -14.12 -18.19 0.82
CA VAL A 37 -14.13 -19.39 -0.04
C VAL A 37 -12.77 -20.10 -0.07
N GLY A 38 -11.80 -19.61 0.70
CA GLY A 38 -10.43 -20.13 0.75
C GLY A 38 -9.55 -19.63 -0.40
N ARG A 39 -9.91 -18.51 -1.05
CA ARG A 39 -9.14 -17.98 -2.18
C ARG A 39 -8.03 -17.06 -1.69
N HIS A 40 -6.80 -17.39 -2.03
CA HIS A 40 -5.61 -16.70 -1.55
C HIS A 40 -5.09 -15.65 -2.55
N PRO A 41 -4.23 -14.70 -2.12
CA PRO A 41 -3.66 -13.68 -3.00
C PRO A 41 -2.90 -14.24 -4.22
N GLU A 42 -2.29 -15.42 -4.11
CA GLU A 42 -1.58 -16.06 -5.23
C GLU A 42 -2.54 -16.51 -6.34
N GLU A 43 -3.83 -16.65 -6.02
CA GLU A 43 -4.91 -17.05 -6.95
C GLU A 43 -5.65 -15.84 -7.55
N ALA A 44 -5.17 -14.62 -7.30
CA ALA A 44 -5.74 -13.39 -7.82
C ALA A 44 -5.64 -13.32 -9.35
N ASP A 45 -6.78 -13.11 -10.01
CA ASP A 45 -6.84 -12.96 -11.46
C ASP A 45 -6.32 -11.59 -11.93
N ASP A 46 -6.11 -11.46 -13.25
CA ASP A 46 -5.54 -10.24 -13.84
C ASP A 46 -6.53 -9.06 -13.95
N VAL A 47 -7.81 -9.30 -13.70
CA VAL A 47 -8.91 -8.34 -13.86
C VAL A 47 -9.26 -7.68 -12.53
N LEU A 48 -9.70 -8.48 -11.55
CA LEU A 48 -10.10 -8.03 -10.23
C LEU A 48 -8.92 -8.01 -9.24
N GLY A 49 -7.87 -8.80 -9.50
CA GLY A 49 -6.75 -8.91 -8.57
C GLY A 49 -7.18 -9.46 -7.21
N THR A 50 -6.54 -8.98 -6.15
CA THR A 50 -6.81 -9.44 -4.78
C THR A 50 -8.16 -9.00 -4.23
N PHE A 51 -8.87 -8.10 -4.92
CA PHE A 51 -10.26 -7.80 -4.60
C PHE A 51 -11.19 -9.03 -4.73
N ALA A 52 -10.86 -9.98 -5.62
CA ALA A 52 -11.63 -11.21 -5.79
C ALA A 52 -11.17 -12.36 -4.87
N THR A 53 -10.30 -12.07 -3.89
CA THR A 53 -9.77 -13.04 -2.93
C THR A 53 -10.35 -12.79 -1.54
N ASP A 54 -10.16 -13.73 -0.61
CA ASP A 54 -10.65 -13.57 0.76
C ASP A 54 -9.99 -12.39 1.49
N GLY A 55 -8.88 -11.86 0.99
CA GLY A 55 -8.22 -10.66 1.54
C GLY A 55 -9.09 -9.40 1.49
N ALA A 56 -10.07 -9.33 0.57
CA ALA A 56 -11.00 -8.20 0.50
C ALA A 56 -12.06 -8.21 1.62
N LEU A 57 -12.31 -9.37 2.24
CA LEU A 57 -13.33 -9.53 3.26
C LEU A 57 -12.88 -8.86 4.57
N GLY A 58 -13.54 -7.76 4.93
CA GLY A 58 -13.17 -6.99 6.12
C GLY A 58 -11.81 -6.28 5.99
N PHE A 59 -11.38 -5.99 4.76
CA PHE A 59 -10.14 -5.27 4.49
C PHE A 59 -10.15 -3.88 5.12
N ASP A 60 -9.31 -3.67 6.14
CA ASP A 60 -9.05 -2.39 6.79
C ASP A 60 -7.55 -2.28 7.15
N PRO A 61 -6.75 -1.56 6.33
CA PRO A 61 -5.34 -1.35 6.59
C PRO A 61 -5.05 -0.25 7.63
N PHE A 62 -6.02 0.57 8.03
CA PHE A 62 -5.76 1.74 8.89
C PHE A 62 -5.13 1.39 10.26
N PRO A 63 -5.57 0.33 10.96
CA PRO A 63 -4.92 -0.09 12.20
C PRO A 63 -3.42 -0.38 12.03
N PHE A 64 -3.04 -1.05 10.94
CA PHE A 64 -1.65 -1.38 10.66
C PHE A 64 -0.84 -0.16 10.20
N LEU A 65 -1.41 0.69 9.34
CA LEU A 65 -0.76 1.94 8.92
C LEU A 65 -0.50 2.87 10.12
N ARG A 66 -1.41 2.92 11.09
CA ARG A 66 -1.21 3.66 12.35
C ARG A 66 -0.10 3.04 13.20
N ALA A 67 -0.01 1.71 13.26
CA ALA A 67 1.05 1.02 13.98
C ALA A 67 2.43 1.24 13.36
N LEU A 68 2.53 1.25 12.02
CA LEU A 68 3.77 1.61 11.31
C LEU A 68 4.24 3.01 11.69
N HIS A 69 3.33 4.00 11.68
CA HIS A 69 3.65 5.36 12.10
C HIS A 69 4.14 5.41 13.56
N ALA A 70 3.44 4.72 14.47
CA ALA A 70 3.78 4.70 15.88
C ALA A 70 5.14 4.03 16.16
N ALA A 71 5.50 3.01 15.38
CA ALA A 71 6.80 2.35 15.44
C ALA A 71 7.93 3.16 14.77
N GLY A 72 7.61 4.28 14.11
CA GLY A 72 8.58 5.11 13.39
C GLY A 72 9.02 4.51 12.05
N SER A 73 8.30 3.52 11.53
CA SER A 73 8.60 2.88 10.24
C SER A 73 8.52 3.89 9.09
N ARG A 74 9.46 3.77 8.16
CA ARG A 74 9.56 4.57 6.93
C ARG A 74 9.08 3.82 5.69
N ALA A 75 8.57 2.59 5.87
CA ALA A 75 7.97 1.79 4.83
C ALA A 75 6.96 2.59 4.01
N VAL A 76 6.99 2.35 2.71
CA VAL A 76 6.22 3.06 1.70
C VAL A 76 5.15 2.13 1.18
N VAL A 77 3.89 2.55 1.27
CA VAL A 77 2.77 1.86 0.63
C VAL A 77 2.98 1.86 -0.88
N ILE A 78 2.95 0.67 -1.49
CA ILE A 78 3.03 0.45 -2.93
C ILE A 78 1.77 -0.29 -3.42
N GLY A 79 1.82 -0.88 -4.61
CA GLY A 79 0.73 -1.71 -5.11
C GLY A 79 -0.57 -0.94 -5.32
N GLN A 80 -1.70 -1.61 -5.10
CA GLN A 80 -3.02 -1.05 -5.42
C GLN A 80 -3.51 -0.06 -4.37
N VAL A 81 -3.15 -0.22 -3.08
CA VAL A 81 -3.46 0.79 -2.05
C VAL A 81 -2.84 2.14 -2.40
N ALA A 82 -1.57 2.17 -2.83
CA ALA A 82 -0.94 3.40 -3.30
C ALA A 82 -1.63 3.95 -4.56
N GLY A 83 -2.09 3.08 -5.46
CA GLY A 83 -2.90 3.47 -6.61
C GLY A 83 -4.19 4.19 -6.21
N ILE A 84 -4.93 3.66 -5.24
CA ILE A 84 -6.14 4.27 -4.68
C ILE A 84 -5.84 5.64 -4.06
N MET A 85 -4.75 5.74 -3.29
CA MET A 85 -4.30 7.01 -2.71
C MET A 85 -4.01 8.07 -3.77
N GLN A 86 -3.50 7.63 -4.94
CA GLN A 86 -3.28 8.47 -6.13
C GLN A 86 -4.55 8.72 -6.98
N GLY A 87 -5.68 8.09 -6.67
CA GLY A 87 -6.97 8.31 -7.35
C GLY A 87 -7.48 7.16 -8.23
N SER A 88 -6.82 6.02 -8.27
CA SER A 88 -7.35 4.81 -8.94
C SER A 88 -8.69 4.41 -8.33
N ALA A 89 -9.61 3.96 -9.19
CA ALA A 89 -10.91 3.46 -8.77
C ALA A 89 -10.90 1.95 -8.50
N GLU A 90 -9.84 1.24 -8.91
CA GLU A 90 -9.68 -0.21 -8.70
C GLU A 90 -9.48 -0.54 -7.22
N LEU A 91 -10.34 -1.42 -6.70
CA LEU A 91 -10.29 -1.92 -5.33
C LEU A 91 -9.25 -3.03 -5.18
N THR A 92 -8.92 -3.36 -3.93
CA THR A 92 -7.92 -4.38 -3.58
C THR A 92 -8.25 -5.03 -2.25
N GLY A 93 -7.66 -6.21 -2.01
CA GLY A 93 -7.79 -6.95 -0.74
C GLY A 93 -6.46 -7.14 -0.02
N ASP A 94 -5.42 -6.42 -0.42
CA ASP A 94 -4.06 -6.52 0.10
C ASP A 94 -3.45 -5.15 0.39
N LEU A 95 -2.37 -5.16 1.18
CA LEU A 95 -1.54 -4.01 1.47
C LEU A 95 -0.08 -4.40 1.22
N ASP A 96 0.51 -3.84 0.17
CA ASP A 96 1.91 -4.07 -0.17
C ASP A 96 2.79 -2.90 0.29
N LEU A 97 3.95 -3.22 0.86
CA LEU A 97 4.90 -2.24 1.38
C LEU A 97 6.30 -2.44 0.77
N LEU A 98 6.95 -1.33 0.46
CA LEU A 98 8.38 -1.26 0.13
C LEU A 98 9.15 -0.68 1.32
N TRP A 99 10.22 -1.35 1.74
CA TRP A 99 11.08 -0.91 2.85
C TRP A 99 12.56 -1.10 2.50
N ASP A 100 13.48 -0.46 3.23
CA ASP A 100 14.88 -0.33 2.81
C ASP A 100 15.79 -1.54 3.08
N GLY A 101 15.29 -2.57 3.76
CA GLY A 101 16.06 -3.76 4.11
C GLY A 101 16.98 -3.59 5.33
N THR A 102 16.97 -2.43 6.01
CA THR A 102 17.86 -2.15 7.14
C THR A 102 17.37 -2.81 8.43
N SER A 103 18.29 -3.09 9.37
CA SER A 103 17.93 -3.65 10.68
C SER A 103 16.95 -2.75 11.45
N ASP A 104 17.16 -1.44 11.42
CA ASP A 104 16.36 -0.48 12.17
C ASP A 104 14.91 -0.44 11.64
N GLU A 105 14.73 -0.47 10.32
CA GLU A 105 13.40 -0.54 9.71
C GLU A 105 12.76 -1.91 9.95
N ALA A 106 13.53 -3.00 9.93
CA ALA A 106 13.04 -4.33 10.26
C ALA A 106 12.51 -4.41 11.71
N ASP A 107 13.18 -3.77 12.67
CA ASP A 107 12.74 -3.72 14.07
C ASP A 107 11.43 -2.93 14.21
N ALA A 108 11.29 -1.79 13.52
CA ALA A 108 10.06 -1.01 13.48
C ALA A 108 8.89 -1.80 12.86
N LEU A 109 9.14 -2.52 11.74
CA LEU A 109 8.15 -3.38 11.11
C LEU A 109 7.71 -4.52 12.04
N ARG A 110 8.63 -5.17 12.76
CA ARG A 110 8.30 -6.22 13.73
C ARG A 110 7.42 -5.70 14.86
N ASP A 111 7.71 -4.51 15.41
CA ASP A 111 6.87 -3.90 16.46
C ASP A 111 5.45 -3.63 15.94
N ALA A 112 5.33 -3.04 14.74
CA ALA A 112 4.03 -2.77 14.13
C ALA A 112 3.23 -4.06 13.85
N LEU A 113 3.88 -5.08 13.30
CA LEU A 113 3.26 -6.39 13.02
C LEU A 113 2.75 -7.05 14.30
N ALA A 114 3.56 -7.09 15.35
CA ALA A 114 3.20 -7.68 16.63
C ALA A 114 2.00 -6.95 17.26
N ARG A 115 1.98 -5.61 17.24
CA ARG A 115 0.86 -4.80 17.75
C ARG A 115 -0.46 -5.04 17.04
N CYS A 116 -0.41 -5.43 15.77
CA CYS A 116 -1.59 -5.69 14.95
C CYS A 116 -1.97 -7.18 14.86
N GLY A 117 -1.45 -8.00 15.79
CA GLY A 117 -1.86 -9.38 15.95
C GLY A 117 -1.19 -10.36 14.99
N CYS A 118 -0.05 -10.00 14.40
CA CYS A 118 0.76 -10.97 13.67
C CYS A 118 1.36 -11.97 14.65
N THR A 119 0.87 -13.21 14.64
CA THR A 119 1.28 -14.27 15.59
C THR A 119 2.59 -14.93 15.18
N GLU A 120 2.89 -14.98 13.89
CA GLU A 120 4.11 -15.52 13.32
C GLU A 120 4.82 -14.41 12.55
N LEU A 121 5.81 -13.78 13.20
CA LEU A 121 6.54 -12.68 12.57
C LEU A 121 7.31 -13.19 11.33
N PRO A 122 7.19 -12.51 10.19
CA PRO A 122 7.89 -12.90 8.98
C PRO A 122 9.41 -12.80 9.10
N ASP A 123 10.10 -13.58 8.29
CA ASP A 123 11.55 -13.51 8.11
C ASP A 123 11.93 -12.31 7.24
N LEU A 124 12.13 -11.16 7.88
CA LEU A 124 12.51 -9.90 7.24
C LEU A 124 13.94 -9.89 6.68
N THR A 125 14.67 -11.00 6.69
CA THR A 125 15.97 -11.11 5.98
C THR A 125 15.79 -11.41 4.49
N ARG A 126 14.57 -11.77 4.07
CA ARG A 126 14.23 -12.08 2.69
C ARG A 126 13.96 -10.81 1.88
N GLU A 127 14.23 -10.88 0.59
CA GLU A 127 13.97 -9.79 -0.35
C GLU A 127 12.49 -9.42 -0.44
N GLN A 128 11.60 -10.41 -0.23
CA GLN A 128 10.17 -10.26 -0.11
C GLN A 128 9.61 -11.33 0.84
N VAL A 129 8.60 -10.95 1.63
CA VAL A 129 7.89 -11.88 2.52
C VAL A 129 6.45 -11.45 2.73
N GLY A 130 5.53 -12.41 2.66
CA GLY A 130 4.12 -12.19 2.96
C GLY A 130 3.87 -11.99 4.45
N TYR A 131 2.87 -11.19 4.80
CA TYR A 131 2.44 -10.98 6.17
C TYR A 131 0.92 -10.95 6.29
N ARG A 132 0.43 -11.18 7.51
CA ARG A 132 -0.97 -11.02 7.88
C ARG A 132 -1.10 -10.44 9.27
N VAL A 133 -1.98 -9.47 9.38
CA VAL A 133 -2.41 -8.80 10.62
C VAL A 133 -3.92 -8.74 10.65
N THR A 134 -4.49 -8.23 11.74
CA THR A 134 -5.94 -7.99 11.79
C THR A 134 -6.32 -6.95 10.75
N GLY A 135 -7.25 -7.29 9.85
CA GLY A 135 -7.80 -6.40 8.82
C GLY A 135 -6.95 -6.24 7.55
N ALA A 136 -5.70 -6.74 7.51
CA ALA A 136 -4.87 -6.60 6.32
C ALA A 136 -3.82 -7.71 6.18
N GLY A 137 -3.35 -7.93 4.95
CA GLY A 137 -2.19 -8.73 4.62
C GLY A 137 -1.67 -8.35 3.24
N GLY A 138 -0.49 -8.81 2.90
CA GLY A 138 0.16 -8.49 1.61
C GLY A 138 1.65 -8.77 1.70
N ASP A 139 2.45 -8.10 0.88
CA ASP A 139 3.89 -8.34 0.80
C ASP A 139 4.73 -7.19 1.37
N LEU A 140 5.74 -7.55 2.16
CA LEU A 140 6.85 -6.67 2.55
C LEU A 140 8.01 -6.92 1.59
N SER A 141 8.32 -5.94 0.75
CA SER A 141 9.35 -6.06 -0.29
C SER A 141 10.50 -5.08 -0.08
N THR A 142 11.70 -5.47 -0.47
CA THR A 142 12.92 -4.63 -0.41
C THR A 142 13.41 -4.29 -1.82
N PRO A 143 14.32 -3.31 -1.97
CA PRO A 143 15.03 -3.07 -3.23
C PRO A 143 15.86 -4.26 -3.73
N ALA A 144 16.14 -5.27 -2.90
CA ALA A 144 16.89 -6.46 -3.32
C ALA A 144 16.10 -7.39 -4.25
N LEU A 145 14.76 -7.33 -4.21
CA LEU A 145 13.88 -8.08 -5.11
C LEU A 145 14.16 -7.68 -6.59
N PRO A 146 14.06 -8.59 -7.57
CA PRO A 146 14.26 -8.26 -8.98
C PRO A 146 13.07 -7.45 -9.54
N TRP A 147 13.12 -6.11 -9.42
CA TRP A 147 12.12 -5.16 -9.91
C TRP A 147 12.22 -4.86 -11.43
N GLY A 148 12.67 -5.83 -12.23
CA GLY A 148 13.02 -5.59 -13.63
C GLY A 148 14.15 -4.56 -13.77
N ASP A 149 14.01 -3.63 -14.71
CA ASP A 149 15.02 -2.58 -14.98
C ASP A 149 14.90 -1.35 -14.05
N MET A 150 14.02 -1.39 -13.04
CA MET A 150 13.74 -0.23 -12.18
C MET A 150 14.57 -0.24 -10.90
N ASP A 151 15.27 0.87 -10.63
CA ASP A 151 15.81 1.16 -9.30
C ASP A 151 14.72 1.71 -8.37
N VAL A 152 14.10 0.83 -7.59
CA VAL A 152 13.04 1.18 -6.63
C VAL A 152 13.56 1.84 -5.35
N THR A 153 14.88 1.91 -5.13
CA THR A 153 15.45 2.61 -3.98
C THR A 153 15.04 4.08 -3.99
N THR A 154 14.92 4.66 -5.19
CA THR A 154 14.47 6.04 -5.37
C THR A 154 13.05 6.27 -4.87
N CYS A 155 12.15 5.26 -4.94
CA CYS A 155 10.77 5.34 -4.42
C CYS A 155 10.73 5.61 -2.91
N LEU A 156 11.68 5.06 -2.14
CA LEU A 156 11.75 5.26 -0.69
C LEU A 156 12.00 6.73 -0.34
N THR A 157 12.83 7.41 -1.14
CA THR A 157 13.18 8.82 -0.95
C THR A 157 12.14 9.77 -1.53
N ARG A 158 11.49 9.40 -2.63
CA ARG A 158 10.50 10.21 -3.35
C ARG A 158 9.06 9.98 -2.90
N ALA A 159 8.84 9.06 -1.96
CA ALA A 159 7.52 8.77 -1.43
C ALA A 159 6.79 10.03 -0.98
N GLU A 160 5.53 10.13 -1.39
CA GLU A 160 4.62 11.15 -0.91
C GLU A 160 4.19 10.82 0.52
N THR A 161 3.69 11.82 1.24
CA THR A 161 3.19 11.64 2.60
C THR A 161 1.83 12.30 2.75
N THR A 162 0.87 11.53 3.22
CA THR A 162 -0.44 12.02 3.66
C THR A 162 -0.55 11.96 5.18
N ARG A 163 -1.44 12.77 5.75
CA ARG A 163 -1.87 12.64 7.14
C ARG A 163 -3.31 12.18 7.17
N ASP A 164 -3.54 11.10 7.89
CA ASP A 164 -4.89 10.68 8.23
C ASP A 164 -5.56 11.70 9.18
N PRO A 165 -6.90 11.85 9.16
CA PRO A 165 -7.60 12.68 10.14
C PRO A 165 -7.34 12.34 11.61
N GLU A 166 -6.95 11.10 11.92
CA GLU A 166 -6.52 10.67 13.26
C GLU A 166 -5.07 11.11 13.61
N GLY A 167 -4.39 11.81 12.70
CA GLY A 167 -3.13 12.52 12.97
C GLY A 167 -1.84 11.78 12.61
N PHE A 168 -1.92 10.51 12.20
CA PHE A 168 -0.75 9.73 11.82
C PHE A 168 -0.38 9.92 10.34
N ALA A 169 0.90 9.76 10.03
CA ALA A 169 1.42 9.91 8.67
C ALA A 169 1.45 8.57 7.94
N ILE A 170 1.11 8.58 6.65
CA ILE A 170 1.21 7.43 5.74
C ILE A 170 2.13 7.83 4.58
N ARG A 171 3.18 7.05 4.35
CA ARG A 171 4.07 7.20 3.20
C ARG A 171 3.58 6.29 2.08
N TYR A 172 3.50 6.80 0.86
CA TYR A 172 3.05 6.02 -0.30
C TYR A 172 3.80 6.42 -1.56
N ALA A 173 3.93 5.50 -2.50
CA ALA A 173 4.70 5.74 -3.72
C ALA A 173 4.05 6.84 -4.58
N ALA A 174 4.91 7.69 -5.15
CA ALA A 174 4.49 8.71 -6.09
C ALA A 174 3.87 8.08 -7.35
N LEU A 175 2.93 8.78 -7.98
CA LEU A 175 2.18 8.27 -9.14
C LEU A 175 3.12 7.78 -10.27
N ASP A 176 4.14 8.58 -10.58
CA ASP A 176 5.12 8.25 -11.62
C ASP A 176 5.94 7.00 -11.30
N ASP A 177 6.29 6.82 -10.02
CA ASP A 177 7.05 5.67 -9.55
C ASP A 177 6.18 4.40 -9.58
N LEU A 178 4.89 4.50 -9.23
CA LEU A 178 3.93 3.39 -9.38
C LEU A 178 3.74 2.97 -10.83
N ILE A 179 3.63 3.92 -11.76
CA ILE A 179 3.52 3.62 -13.20
C ILE A 179 4.77 2.88 -13.66
N ARG A 180 5.97 3.37 -13.31
CA ARG A 180 7.24 2.72 -13.68
C ARG A 180 7.36 1.33 -13.09
N MET A 181 7.04 1.18 -11.80
CA MET A 181 7.11 -0.11 -11.08
C MET A 181 6.24 -1.17 -11.76
N ARG A 182 4.99 -0.82 -12.10
CA ARG A 182 4.08 -1.72 -12.82
C ARG A 182 4.59 -2.09 -14.21
N ARG A 183 5.16 -1.14 -14.96
CA ARG A 183 5.74 -1.43 -16.28
C ARG A 183 6.95 -2.35 -16.19
N ALA A 184 7.79 -2.17 -15.15
CA ALA A 184 8.99 -2.97 -14.95
C ALA A 184 8.66 -4.42 -14.53
N LEU A 185 7.60 -4.63 -13.73
CA LEU A 185 7.12 -5.98 -13.37
C LEU A 185 6.51 -6.74 -14.57
N GLY A 186 5.92 -6.04 -15.54
CA GLY A 186 5.58 -6.60 -16.85
C GLY A 186 4.44 -7.64 -16.90
N ARG A 187 3.77 -7.94 -15.78
CA ARG A 187 2.61 -8.86 -15.78
C ARG A 187 1.43 -8.21 -16.53
N PRO A 188 0.56 -8.98 -17.21
CA PRO A 188 -0.58 -8.42 -17.94
C PRO A 188 -1.46 -7.46 -17.10
N LYS A 189 -1.77 -7.83 -15.85
CA LYS A 189 -2.52 -6.95 -14.92
C LYS A 189 -1.81 -5.64 -14.59
N ASP A 190 -0.48 -5.64 -14.53
CA ASP A 190 0.29 -4.46 -14.18
C ASP A 190 0.29 -3.43 -15.31
N HIS A 191 0.33 -3.88 -16.57
CA HIS A 191 0.19 -2.96 -17.71
C HIS A 191 -1.16 -2.25 -17.74
N ARG A 192 -2.26 -2.99 -17.52
CA ARG A 192 -3.61 -2.42 -17.44
C ARG A 192 -3.73 -1.38 -16.32
N ARG A 193 -3.24 -1.71 -15.12
CA ARG A 193 -3.24 -0.79 -13.97
C ARG A 193 -2.33 0.43 -14.22
N ALA A 194 -1.20 0.26 -14.90
CA ALA A 194 -0.36 1.38 -15.30
C ALA A 194 -1.08 2.31 -16.30
N ASP A 195 -1.85 1.77 -17.24
CA ASP A 195 -2.66 2.57 -18.18
C ASP A 195 -3.75 3.39 -17.47
N GLU A 196 -4.37 2.84 -16.42
CA GLU A 196 -5.31 3.60 -15.57
C GLU A 196 -4.59 4.76 -14.88
N LEU A 197 -3.46 4.49 -14.21
CA LEU A 197 -2.70 5.49 -13.47
C LEU A 197 -2.19 6.63 -14.38
N VAL A 198 -1.80 6.34 -15.62
CA VAL A 198 -1.40 7.37 -16.60
C VAL A 198 -2.53 8.37 -16.86
N ARG A 199 -3.81 7.95 -16.85
CA ARG A 199 -4.96 8.83 -17.07
C ARG A 199 -5.20 9.81 -15.91
N LEU A 200 -4.65 9.52 -14.73
CA LEU A 200 -4.79 10.38 -13.54
C LEU A 200 -3.82 11.58 -13.55
N ARG A 201 -2.87 11.63 -14.48
CA ARG A 201 -1.96 12.79 -14.65
C ARG A 201 -2.64 14.06 -15.20
N THR A 202 -3.93 13.99 -15.49
CA THR A 202 -4.72 15.03 -16.17
C THR A 202 -5.22 16.08 -15.19
#